data_AF-A0A847WK91-F1
#
_entry.id   AF-A0A847WK91-F1
#
_cell.length_a   1.000
_cell.length_b   1.000
_cell.length_c   1.000
_cell.angle_alpha   90.00
_cell.angle_beta   90.00
_cell.angle_gamma   90.00
#
_symmetry.space_group_name_H-M   'P 1'
#
loop_
_entity.id
_entity.type
_entity.pdbx_description
1 polymer ?
#
loop_
_entity_poly.entity_id
_entity_poly.type
_entity_poly.pdbx_seq_one_letter_code
_entity_poly.pdbx_strand_id
1 'polypeptide(L)' 'MELLENLKRRTLVMKPKCKLIGEDGNIFNLMVIASRTLREADMHKEADEMIDRITKSKSYDEALAIIMEYVEVE' A
#
# COMPACT_ATOMS: atom_id res chain seq x y z
N MET A 1 -26.35 0.29 -3.01
CA MET A 1 -25.86 0.03 -4.38
C MET A 1 -24.49 0.68 -4.59
N GLU A 2 -24.36 2.00 -4.42
CA GLU A 2 -23.09 2.74 -4.55
C GLU A 2 -21.97 2.28 -3.58
N LEU A 3 -22.31 2.00 -2.30
CA LEU A 3 -21.34 1.50 -1.32
C LEU A 3 -20.77 0.11 -1.71
N LEU A 4 -21.61 -0.78 -2.24
CA LEU A 4 -21.21 -2.12 -2.69
C LEU A 4 -20.38 -2.07 -3.97
N GLU A 5 -20.68 -1.13 -4.88
CA GLU A 5 -19.84 -0.88 -6.06
C GLU A 5 -18.47 -0.30 -5.71
N ASN A 6 -18.41 0.60 -4.74
CA ASN A 6 -17.15 1.16 -4.24
C ASN A 6 -16.32 0.08 -3.50
N LEU A 7 -16.97 -0.79 -2.72
CA LEU A 7 -16.31 -1.94 -2.10
C LEU A 7 -15.77 -2.91 -3.17
N LYS A 8 -16.58 -3.21 -4.19
CA LYS A 8 -16.18 -4.08 -5.32
C LYS A 8 -15.04 -3.48 -6.14
N ARG A 9 -15.07 -2.17 -6.42
CA ARG A 9 -13.97 -1.46 -7.10
C ARG A 9 -12.68 -1.52 -6.29
N ARG A 10 -12.75 -1.30 -4.97
CA ARG A 10 -11.60 -1.47 -4.06
C ARG A 10 -11.03 -2.89 -4.07
N THR A 11 -11.86 -3.92 -4.28
CA THR A 11 -11.41 -5.32 -4.37
C THR A 11 -10.97 -5.76 -5.77
N LEU A 12 -11.32 -5.02 -6.84
CA LEU A 12 -11.01 -5.36 -8.23
C LEU A 12 -9.74 -4.68 -8.76
N VAL A 13 -9.24 -3.65 -8.08
CA VAL A 13 -7.89 -3.13 -8.34
C VAL A 13 -6.91 -4.22 -7.91
N MET A 14 -6.29 -4.88 -8.89
CA MET A 14 -5.25 -5.87 -8.62
C MET A 14 -4.08 -5.16 -7.94
N LYS A 15 -3.86 -5.47 -6.66
CA LYS A 15 -2.70 -4.97 -5.93
C LYS A 15 -1.42 -5.50 -6.61
N PRO A 16 -0.45 -4.65 -6.95
CA PRO A 16 0.81 -5.13 -7.48
C PRO A 16 1.54 -5.94 -6.40
N LYS A 17 2.26 -6.97 -6.83
CA LYS A 17 3.08 -7.77 -5.93
C LYS A 17 4.30 -6.97 -5.49
N CYS A 18 4.54 -6.96 -4.19
CA CYS A 18 5.59 -6.18 -3.56
C CYS A 18 6.43 -7.07 -2.67
N LYS A 19 7.72 -7.17 -2.99
CA LYS A 19 8.68 -7.95 -2.21
C LYS A 19 9.02 -7.22 -0.92
N LEU A 20 8.40 -7.62 0.19
CA LEU A 20 8.70 -7.08 1.52
C LEU A 20 9.33 -8.12 2.44
N ILE A 21 9.09 -9.42 2.20
CA ILE A 21 9.63 -10.48 3.04
C ILE A 21 11.15 -10.57 2.86
N GLY A 22 11.88 -10.48 3.99
CA GLY A 22 13.34 -10.53 4.02
C GLY A 22 14.03 -9.18 3.77
N GLU A 23 13.28 -8.11 3.55
CA GLU A 23 13.80 -6.74 3.48
C GLU A 23 13.98 -6.15 4.90
N ASP A 24 14.71 -5.02 4.99
CA ASP A 24 14.80 -4.26 6.24
C ASP A 24 13.41 -3.79 6.69
N GLY A 25 13.00 -4.26 7.88
CA GLY A 25 11.70 -3.99 8.48
C GLY A 25 11.49 -2.55 8.96
N ASN A 26 12.45 -1.63 8.77
CA ASN A 26 12.20 -0.22 9.00
C ASN A 26 11.02 0.27 8.15
N ILE A 27 10.01 0.89 8.78
CA ILE A 27 8.78 1.27 8.08
C ILE A 27 8.99 2.24 6.92
N PHE A 28 9.99 3.13 7.02
CA PHE A 28 10.30 4.06 5.92
C PHE A 28 10.96 3.34 4.74
N ASN A 29 11.75 2.28 5.00
CA ASN A 29 12.27 1.41 3.97
C ASN A 29 11.13 0.67 3.25
N LEU A 30 10.25 0.00 4.01
CA LEU A 30 9.09 -0.72 3.46
C LEU A 30 8.15 0.21 2.69
N MET A 31 7.91 1.42 3.20
CA MET A 31 7.12 2.46 2.52
C MET A 31 7.71 2.81 1.15
N VAL A 32 9.04 3.00 1.05
CA VAL A 32 9.69 3.33 -0.23
C VAL A 32 9.59 2.17 -1.22
N ILE A 33 9.78 0.92 -0.76
CA ILE A 33 9.66 -0.27 -1.61
C ILE A 33 8.23 -0.37 -2.17
N ALA A 34 7.22 -0.34 -1.30
CA ALA A 34 5.81 -0.41 -1.72
C ALA A 34 5.42 0.77 -2.64
N SER A 35 5.92 1.97 -2.36
CA SER A 35 5.65 3.15 -3.18
C SER A 35 6.26 3.05 -4.58
N ARG A 36 7.44 2.43 -4.71
CA ARG A 36 8.06 2.14 -6.02
C ARG A 36 7.23 1.10 -6.78
N THR A 37 6.86 0.00 -6.13
CA THR A 37 6.01 -1.03 -6.75
C THR A 37 4.69 -0.46 -7.29
N LEU A 38 4.04 0.43 -6.55
CA LEU A 38 2.82 1.11 -7.02
C LEU A 38 3.10 2.00 -8.23
N ARG A 39 4.17 2.80 -8.21
CA ARG A 39 4.53 3.68 -9.33
C ARG A 39 4.95 2.91 -10.58
N GLU A 40 5.60 1.76 -10.44
CA GLU A 40 5.95 0.86 -11.55
C GLU A 40 4.71 0.19 -12.18
N ALA A 41 3.61 0.11 -11.44
CA ALA A 41 2.32 -0.36 -11.91
C ALA A 41 1.38 0.78 -12.38
N ASP A 42 1.90 1.97 -12.64
CA ASP A 42 1.16 3.19 -13.01
C ASP A 42 0.14 3.68 -11.94
N MET A 43 0.25 3.19 -10.70
CA MET A 43 -0.63 3.53 -9.57
C MET A 43 -0.09 4.70 -8.73
N HIS A 44 0.21 5.82 -9.40
CA HIS A 44 0.84 6.98 -8.76
C HIS A 44 0.00 7.60 -7.64
N LYS A 45 -1.32 7.68 -7.84
CA LYS A 45 -2.24 8.29 -6.87
C LYS A 45 -2.29 7.47 -5.58
N GLU A 46 -2.34 6.15 -5.72
CA GLU A 46 -2.34 5.20 -4.63
C GLU A 46 -1.01 5.24 -3.86
N ALA A 47 0.12 5.40 -4.56
CA ALA A 47 1.42 5.59 -3.92
C ALA A 47 1.45 6.85 -3.04
N ASP A 48 0.90 7.97 -3.52
CA ASP A 48 0.86 9.22 -2.77
C ASP A 48 -0.13 9.15 -1.60
N GLU A 49 -1.29 8.52 -1.78
CA GLU A 49 -2.29 8.29 -0.73
C GLU A 49 -1.72 7.38 0.39
N MET A 50 -1.03 6.30 0.01
CA MET A 50 -0.39 5.40 0.97
C MET A 50 0.67 6.13 1.81
N ILE A 51 1.52 6.95 1.19
CA ILE A 51 2.53 7.75 1.90
C ILE A 51 1.85 8.74 2.87
N ASP A 52 0.83 9.45 2.42
CA ASP A 52 0.08 10.40 3.26
C ASP A 52 -0.54 9.71 4.49
N ARG A 53 -1.11 8.51 4.31
CA ARG A 53 -1.66 7.73 5.42
C ARG A 53 -0.59 7.21 6.37
N ILE A 54 0.52 6.68 5.86
CA ILE A 54 1.65 6.20 6.69
C ILE A 54 2.24 7.34 7.52
N THR A 55 2.48 8.50 6.93
CA THR A 55 3.06 9.66 7.65
C THR A 55 2.15 10.23 8.74
N LYS A 56 0.84 9.94 8.67
CA LYS A 56 -0.15 10.30 9.71
C LYS A 56 -0.36 9.22 10.77
N SER A 57 0.05 7.98 10.48
CA SER A 57 -0.06 6.85 11.41
C SER A 57 0.71 7.09 12.72
N LYS A 58 0.29 6.42 13.79
CA LYS A 58 0.85 6.58 15.14
C LYS A 58 1.61 5.36 15.63
N SER A 59 1.67 4.30 14.83
CA SER A 59 2.38 3.08 15.19
C SER A 59 2.95 2.37 13.97
N TYR A 60 3.96 1.56 14.22
CA TYR A 60 4.53 0.68 13.21
C TYR A 60 3.48 -0.26 12.61
N ASP A 61 2.67 -0.90 13.46
CA ASP A 61 1.66 -1.88 13.03
C ASP A 61 0.58 -1.24 12.15
N GLU A 62 0.15 -0.01 12.49
CA GLU A 62 -0.80 0.76 11.68
C GLU A 62 -0.19 1.10 10.31
N ALA A 63 1.04 1.59 10.28
CA ALA A 63 1.73 1.89 9.04
C ALA A 63 1.92 0.63 8.16
N LEU A 64 2.27 -0.50 8.78
CA LEU A 64 2.42 -1.77 8.09
C LEU A 64 1.08 -2.27 7.53
N ALA A 65 0.00 -2.18 8.31
CA ALA A 65 -1.35 -2.51 7.85
C ALA A 65 -1.77 -1.64 6.66
N ILE A 66 -1.46 -0.34 6.68
CA ILE A 66 -1.70 0.56 5.55
C ILE A 66 -0.97 0.06 4.30
N ILE A 67 0.31 -0.35 4.39
CA ILE A 67 1.04 -0.92 3.24
C ILE A 67 0.28 -2.12 2.65
N MET A 68 -0.19 -3.04 3.50
CA MET A 68 -0.93 -4.24 3.07
C MET A 68 -2.27 -3.92 2.39
N GLU A 69 -2.83 -2.73 2.56
CA GLU A 69 -4.02 -2.30 1.83
C GLU A 69 -3.74 -2.01 0.36
N TYR A 70 -2.52 -1.59 -0.01
CA TYR A 70 -2.18 -1.15 -1.37
C TYR A 70 -1.41 -2.18 -2.19
N VAL A 71 -0.64 -3.07 -1.56
CA VAL A 71 0.17 -4.07 -2.26
C VAL A 71 -0.16 -5.50 -1.80
N GLU A 72 0.09 -6.47 -2.67
CA GLU A 72 0.10 -7.89 -2.31
C GLU A 72 1.53 -8.25 -1.87
N VAL A 73 1.70 -8.76 -0.66
CA VAL A 73 3.05 -9.04 -0.13
C VAL A 73 3.59 -10.36 -0.66
N GLU A 74 4.81 -10.33 -1.20
CA GLU A 74 5.63 -11.51 -1.52
C GLU A 74 6.99 -11.51 -0.82
#